data_AF-A0A7C3V7C9-F1
#
_entry.id   AF-A0A7C3V7C9-F1
#
_cell.length_a   1.000
_cell.length_b   1.000
_cell.length_c   1.000
_cell.angle_alpha   90.00
_cell.angle_beta   90.00
_cell.angle_gamma   90.00
#
_symmetry.space_group_name_H-M   'P 1'
#
loop_
_entity.id
_entity.type
_entity.pdbx_description
1 polymer ?
#
loop_
_entity_poly.entity_id
_entity_poly.type
_entity_poly.pdbx_seq_one_letter_code
_entity_poly.pdbx_strand_id
1 'polypeptide(L)'
;MLLGEDVRLARHCARLILLEHGKVAADGPPGKILRQVETFRRLGLRPPALPALFHDLGQSSLPLTLEEAVAQARSLGWAAAGAKMHAPGGPGQTPTLGPEILALREVSFAYADGPPIFADLSLGFRSGELTAILGENGSGKTTLLKLLQGLLKPQAGEV
;
A
#
# COMPACT_ATOMS: atom_id res chain seq x y z
N MET A 1 -19.94 10.15 13.97
CA MET A 1 -18.68 10.91 13.97
C MET A 1 -17.55 9.92 13.79
N LEU A 2 -16.85 9.93 12.66
CA LEU A 2 -15.73 9.03 12.39
C LEU A 2 -14.43 9.76 12.76
N LEU A 3 -13.63 9.16 13.65
CA LEU A 3 -12.29 9.62 14.02
C LEU A 3 -11.30 8.60 13.48
N GLY A 4 -10.48 8.98 12.50
CA GLY A 4 -9.49 8.09 11.90
C GLY A 4 -8.89 8.66 10.61
N GLU A 5 -7.74 8.12 10.21
CA GLU A 5 -6.97 8.57 9.03
C GLU A 5 -7.43 7.91 7.71
N ASP A 6 -8.42 7.01 7.76
CA ASP A 6 -8.85 6.28 6.56
C ASP A 6 -9.71 7.17 5.63
N VAL A 7 -9.04 7.68 4.61
CA VAL A 7 -9.60 8.49 3.53
C VAL A 7 -10.72 7.79 2.75
N ARG A 8 -10.80 6.45 2.75
CA ARG A 8 -11.89 5.72 2.08
C ARG A 8 -13.22 5.88 2.81
N LEU A 9 -13.18 5.89 4.13
CA LEU A 9 -14.37 6.08 4.96
C LEU A 9 -14.85 7.55 4.90
N ALA A 10 -13.92 8.49 4.80
CA ALA A 10 -14.18 9.92 4.65
C ALA A 10 -15.10 10.30 3.46
N ARG A 11 -15.15 9.49 2.40
CA ARG A 11 -15.99 9.75 1.21
C ARG A 11 -17.49 9.60 1.47
N HIS A 12 -17.87 8.85 2.50
CA HIS A 12 -19.26 8.56 2.84
C HIS A 12 -19.84 9.55 3.86
N CYS A 13 -19.02 10.51 4.32
CA CYS A 13 -19.42 11.51 5.28
C CYS A 13 -20.06 12.72 4.59
N ALA A 14 -21.05 13.36 5.22
CA ALA A 14 -21.61 14.61 4.70
C ALA A 14 -20.65 15.81 4.86
N ARG A 15 -19.70 15.72 5.80
CA ARG A 15 -18.73 16.77 6.15
C ARG A 15 -17.42 16.13 6.57
N LEU A 16 -16.32 16.73 6.15
CA LEU A 16 -14.96 16.37 6.55
C LEU A 16 -14.36 17.56 7.30
N ILE A 17 -13.61 17.29 8.36
CA ILE A 17 -12.85 18.30 9.10
C ILE A 17 -11.43 17.78 9.23
N LEU A 18 -10.44 18.57 8.81
CA LEU A 18 -9.02 18.29 9.02
C LEU A 18 -8.53 19.14 10.19
N LEU A 19 -7.80 18.51 11.11
CA LEU A 19 -7.24 19.17 12.28
C LEU A 19 -5.71 19.23 12.18
N GLU A 20 -5.14 20.36 12.60
CA GLU A 20 -3.70 20.63 12.66
C GLU A 20 -3.40 21.31 13.99
N HIS A 21 -2.61 20.68 14.86
CA HIS A 21 -2.19 21.25 16.15
C HIS A 21 -3.36 21.82 16.99
N GLY A 22 -4.50 21.10 17.03
CA GLY A 22 -5.70 21.52 17.77
C GLY A 22 -6.54 22.61 17.09
N LYS A 23 -6.20 23.01 15.85
CA LYS A 23 -6.98 23.96 15.04
C LYS A 23 -7.60 23.27 13.83
N VAL A 24 -8.70 23.82 13.34
CA VAL A 24 -9.33 23.37 12.10
C VAL A 24 -8.52 23.89 10.91
N ALA A 25 -7.85 22.97 10.21
CA ALA A 25 -7.10 23.25 9.00
C ALA A 25 -7.99 23.28 7.74
N ALA A 26 -9.04 22.44 7.71
CA ALA A 26 -10.04 22.47 6.65
C ALA A 26 -11.40 21.97 7.17
N ASP A 27 -12.48 22.51 6.61
CA ASP A 27 -13.85 22.16 6.99
C ASP A 27 -14.79 22.34 5.79
N GLY A 28 -15.59 21.30 5.49
CA GLY A 28 -16.57 21.34 4.41
C GLY A 28 -16.92 19.97 3.84
N PRO A 29 -17.55 19.93 2.66
CA PRO A 29 -17.89 18.68 1.99
C PRO A 29 -16.62 17.88 1.62
N PRO A 30 -16.64 16.53 1.69
CA PRO A 30 -15.47 15.72 1.34
C PRO A 30 -14.97 15.99 -0.08
N GLY A 31 -15.89 16.21 -1.03
CA GLY A 31 -15.52 16.53 -2.41
C GLY A 31 -14.59 17.74 -2.54
N LYS A 32 -14.74 18.75 -1.68
CA LYS A 32 -13.88 19.94 -1.68
C LYS A 32 -12.55 19.65 -0.98
N ILE A 33 -12.60 19.02 0.20
CA ILE A 33 -11.40 18.83 1.02
C ILE A 33 -10.46 17.77 0.44
N LEU A 34 -11.00 16.67 -0.08
CA LEU A 34 -10.18 15.58 -0.65
C LEU A 34 -9.34 16.02 -1.86
N ARG A 35 -9.63 17.17 -2.46
CA ARG A 35 -8.83 17.78 -3.55
C ARG A 35 -7.68 18.67 -3.03
N GLN A 36 -7.62 18.96 -1.73
CA GLN A 36 -6.58 19.82 -1.14
C GLN A 36 -5.28 19.04 -0.87
N VAL A 37 -4.61 18.58 -1.92
CA VAL A 37 -3.42 17.69 -1.83
C VAL A 37 -2.33 18.28 -0.94
N GLU A 38 -2.00 19.57 -1.08
CA GLU A 38 -0.99 20.22 -0.24
C GLU A 38 -1.37 20.27 1.23
N THR A 39 -2.66 20.44 1.53
CA THR A 39 -3.14 20.44 2.92
C THR A 39 -2.95 19.05 3.53
N PHE A 40 -3.29 17.98 2.81
CA PHE A 40 -3.01 16.62 3.28
C PHE A 40 -1.51 16.40 3.56
N ARG A 41 -0.65 16.77 2.60
CA ARG A 41 0.81 16.63 2.73
C ARG A 41 1.38 17.40 3.92
N ARG A 42 0.94 18.65 4.11
CA ARG A 42 1.35 19.49 5.25
C ARG A 42 0.98 18.86 6.60
N LEU A 43 -0.18 18.21 6.66
CA LEU A 43 -0.67 17.52 7.86
C LEU A 43 -0.01 16.15 8.10
N GLY A 44 0.89 15.70 7.23
CA GLY A 44 1.45 14.35 7.29
C GLY A 44 0.46 13.25 6.89
N LEU A 45 -0.70 13.62 6.35
CA LEU A 45 -1.71 12.68 5.86
C LEU A 45 -1.41 12.28 4.42
N ARG A 46 -1.71 11.03 4.06
CA ARG A 46 -1.65 10.61 2.66
C ARG A 46 -2.83 11.20 1.89
N PRO A 47 -2.60 12.00 0.83
CA PRO A 47 -3.67 12.47 -0.03
C PRO A 47 -4.34 11.31 -0.78
N PRO A 48 -5.59 11.46 -1.24
CA PRO A 48 -6.23 10.45 -2.07
C PRO A 48 -5.46 10.27 -3.39
N ALA A 49 -5.39 9.02 -3.87
CA ALA A 49 -4.49 8.64 -4.95
C ALA A 49 -4.69 9.43 -6.25
N LEU A 50 -5.94 9.61 -6.72
CA LEU A 50 -6.23 10.30 -7.98
C LEU A 50 -5.96 11.81 -7.93
N PRO A 51 -6.42 12.57 -6.92
CA PRO A 51 -6.02 13.97 -6.75
C PRO A 51 -4.51 14.15 -6.65
N ALA A 52 -3.83 13.29 -5.88
CA ALA A 52 -2.37 13.37 -5.72
C ALA A 52 -1.66 13.17 -7.06
N LEU A 53 -2.04 12.12 -7.81
CA LEU A 53 -1.48 11.83 -9.12
C LEU A 53 -1.64 13.00 -10.10
N PHE A 54 -2.85 13.54 -10.22
CA PHE A 54 -3.11 14.64 -11.16
C PHE A 54 -2.41 15.93 -10.74
N HIS A 55 -2.34 16.21 -9.45
CA HIS A 55 -1.60 17.35 -8.92
C HIS A 55 -0.10 17.23 -9.21
N ASP A 56 0.48 16.04 -9.04
CA ASP A 56 1.90 15.78 -9.34
C ASP A 56 2.20 15.84 -10.85
N LEU A 57 1.19 15.59 -11.70
CA LEU A 57 1.23 15.81 -13.14
C LEU A 57 0.97 17.28 -13.54
N GLY A 58 0.96 18.21 -12.57
CA GLY A 58 0.76 19.65 -12.78
C GLY A 58 -0.66 20.04 -13.18
N GLN A 59 -1.65 19.16 -13.00
CA GLN A 59 -3.03 19.43 -13.38
C GLN A 59 -3.76 20.21 -12.28
N SER A 60 -4.50 21.25 -12.69
CA SER A 60 -5.31 22.06 -11.77
C SER A 60 -6.66 21.41 -11.42
N SER A 61 -7.19 20.59 -12.32
CA SER A 61 -8.39 19.79 -12.05
C SER A 61 -8.00 18.45 -11.46
N LEU A 62 -8.55 18.15 -10.28
CA LEU A 62 -8.17 17.00 -9.46
C LEU A 62 -9.35 16.03 -9.34
N PRO A 63 -9.36 14.94 -10.11
CA PRO A 63 -10.46 14.00 -10.12
C PRO A 63 -10.49 13.19 -8.82
N LEU A 64 -11.70 12.95 -8.30
CA LEU A 64 -11.90 12.06 -7.16
C LEU A 64 -12.28 10.66 -7.64
N THR A 65 -13.03 10.53 -8.72
CA THR A 65 -13.43 9.21 -9.25
C THR A 65 -12.56 8.79 -10.41
N LEU A 66 -12.52 7.48 -10.67
CA LEU A 66 -11.85 6.96 -11.86
C LEU A 66 -12.51 7.49 -13.13
N GLU A 67 -13.83 7.65 -13.13
CA GLU A 67 -14.58 8.19 -14.26
C GLU A 67 -14.17 9.65 -14.57
N GLU A 68 -14.12 10.52 -13.56
CA GLU A 68 -13.61 11.90 -13.69
C GLU A 68 -12.17 11.88 -14.23
N ALA A 69 -11.32 11.00 -13.69
CA ALA A 69 -9.92 10.90 -14.09
C ALA A 69 -9.75 10.46 -15.53
N VAL A 70 -10.52 9.46 -15.98
CA VAL A 70 -10.48 8.94 -17.36
C VAL A 70 -11.02 9.99 -18.33
N ALA A 71 -12.12 10.66 -18.00
CA ALA A 71 -12.67 11.74 -18.81
C ALA A 71 -11.65 12.88 -18.97
N GLN A 72 -11.03 13.31 -17.87
CA GLN A 72 -10.02 14.36 -17.89
C GLN A 72 -8.76 13.94 -18.66
N ALA A 73 -8.23 12.75 -18.42
CA ALA A 73 -7.09 12.20 -19.14
C ALA A 73 -7.30 12.21 -20.66
N ARG A 74 -8.47 11.73 -21.12
CA ARG A 74 -8.83 11.75 -22.54
C ARG A 74 -8.88 13.17 -23.10
N SER A 75 -9.44 14.11 -22.35
CA SER A 75 -9.53 15.51 -22.77
C SER A 75 -8.16 16.18 -22.92
N LEU A 76 -7.19 15.77 -22.10
CA LEU A 76 -5.80 16.23 -22.15
C LEU A 76 -4.99 15.56 -23.28
N GLY A 77 -5.63 14.73 -24.10
CA GLY A 77 -4.94 13.96 -25.13
C GLY A 77 -3.97 12.93 -24.53
N TRP A 78 -4.14 12.54 -23.26
CA TRP A 78 -3.46 11.37 -22.71
C TRP A 78 -4.06 10.15 -23.39
N ALA A 79 -3.54 9.85 -24.58
CA ALA A 79 -3.81 8.60 -25.23
C ALA A 79 -3.44 7.48 -24.25
N ALA A 80 -4.22 6.41 -24.24
CA ALA A 80 -3.71 5.09 -23.86
C ALA A 80 -2.68 4.65 -24.93
N ALA A 81 -1.68 5.48 -25.20
CA ALA A 81 -0.54 5.14 -26.02
C ALA A 81 0.23 4.14 -25.18
N GLY A 82 -0.12 2.86 -25.38
CA GLY A 82 0.31 1.68 -24.63
C GLY A 82 1.39 2.03 -23.63
N ALA A 83 0.96 2.54 -22.47
CA ALA A 83 1.89 3.01 -21.48
C ALA A 83 2.73 1.79 -21.17
N LYS A 84 3.99 1.79 -21.61
CA LYS A 84 4.95 0.84 -21.10
C LYS A 84 4.98 1.17 -19.62
N MET A 85 4.23 0.41 -18.83
CA MET A 85 4.33 0.43 -17.39
C MET A 85 5.82 0.31 -17.12
N HIS A 86 6.44 1.39 -16.66
CA HIS A 86 7.71 1.27 -15.98
C HIS A 86 7.37 0.65 -14.63
N ALA A 87 7.16 -0.67 -14.64
CA ALA A 87 7.51 -1.44 -13.47
C ALA A 87 9.01 -1.17 -13.20
N PRO A 88 9.45 -1.13 -11.93
CA PRO A 88 10.87 -1.29 -11.65
C PRO A 88 11.29 -2.63 -12.29
N GLY A 89 11.97 -2.58 -13.43
CA GLY A 89 12.16 -3.72 -14.35
C GLY A 89 11.16 -3.69 -15.53
N GLY A 90 11.65 -3.36 -16.73
CA GLY A 90 10.80 -3.22 -17.92
C GLY A 90 10.08 -4.51 -18.35
N PRO A 91 9.00 -4.41 -19.15
CA PRO A 91 8.24 -5.57 -19.60
C PRO A 91 9.13 -6.51 -20.42
N GLY A 92 9.35 -7.72 -19.91
CA GLY A 92 10.16 -8.77 -20.55
C GLY A 92 11.53 -9.02 -19.94
N GLN A 93 11.97 -8.23 -18.95
CA GLN A 93 13.12 -8.62 -18.13
C GLN A 93 12.60 -9.47 -16.97
N THR A 94 12.61 -10.79 -17.12
CA THR A 94 12.64 -11.65 -15.94
C THR A 94 13.91 -11.26 -15.20
N PRO A 95 13.86 -10.67 -13.99
CA PRO A 95 15.07 -10.36 -13.26
C PRO A 95 15.88 -11.65 -13.17
N THR A 96 17.14 -11.61 -13.59
CA THR A 96 18.06 -12.74 -13.38
C THR A 96 18.22 -12.88 -11.88
N LEU A 97 17.44 -13.77 -11.27
CA LEU A 97 17.52 -14.05 -9.86
C LEU A 97 18.87 -14.72 -9.59
N GLY A 98 19.57 -14.23 -8.57
CA GLY A 98 20.77 -14.88 -8.07
C GLY A 98 20.44 -16.15 -7.27
N PRO A 99 21.43 -16.71 -6.54
CA PRO A 99 21.21 -17.89 -5.71
C PRO A 99 20.18 -17.64 -4.61
N GLU A 100 19.61 -18.73 -4.07
CA GLU A 100 18.81 -18.69 -2.84
C GLU A 100 19.70 -18.23 -1.68
N ILE A 101 19.27 -17.18 -0.97
CA ILE A 101 20.01 -16.55 0.13
C ILE A 101 19.36 -16.79 1.49
N LEU A 102 18.10 -17.23 1.50
CA LEU A 102 17.31 -17.46 2.71
C LEU A 102 16.18 -18.44 2.37
N ALA A 103 15.91 -19.42 3.23
CA ALA A 103 14.85 -20.38 3.00
C ALA A 103 14.25 -20.89 4.30
N LEU A 104 12.92 -21.00 4.36
CA LEU A 104 12.24 -21.82 5.34
C LEU A 104 12.04 -23.22 4.74
N ARG A 105 12.36 -24.27 5.49
CA ARG A 105 12.11 -25.66 5.11
C ARG A 105 11.25 -26.32 6.16
N GLU A 106 10.04 -26.71 5.75
CA GLU A 106 9.06 -27.46 6.56
C GLU A 106 8.75 -26.80 7.92
N VAL A 107 8.73 -25.46 7.93
CA VAL A 107 8.62 -24.70 9.17
C VAL A 107 7.21 -24.76 9.74
N SER A 108 7.11 -25.26 10.96
CA SER A 108 5.90 -25.21 11.76
C SER A 108 6.08 -24.31 12.98
N PHE A 109 5.09 -23.47 13.26
CA PHE A 109 5.16 -22.51 14.37
C PHE A 109 3.78 -22.15 14.92
N ALA A 110 3.67 -22.19 16.24
CA ALA A 110 2.59 -21.64 17.06
C ALA A 110 3.19 -20.85 18.24
N TYR A 111 2.47 -19.83 18.71
CA TYR A 111 2.75 -19.26 20.03
C TYR A 111 2.23 -20.20 21.13
N ALA A 112 2.75 -20.06 22.36
CA ALA A 112 2.58 -21.02 23.47
C ALA A 112 1.15 -21.55 23.67
N ASP A 113 0.13 -20.71 23.49
CA ASP A 113 -1.30 -21.06 23.65
C ASP A 113 -2.15 -20.68 22.43
N GLY A 114 -1.52 -20.51 21.27
CA GLY A 114 -2.19 -20.10 20.03
C GLY A 114 -2.47 -21.26 19.09
N PRO A 115 -3.45 -21.12 18.18
CA PRO A 115 -3.55 -22.03 17.05
C PRO A 115 -2.26 -21.98 16.20
N PRO A 116 -1.95 -23.04 15.43
CA PRO A 116 -0.80 -23.03 14.54
C PRO A 116 -0.91 -21.87 13.54
N ILE A 117 0.17 -21.09 13.42
CA ILE A 117 0.29 -20.02 12.43
C ILE A 117 0.80 -20.59 11.12
N PHE A 118 1.82 -21.46 11.21
CA PHE A 118 2.38 -22.19 10.09
C PHE A 118 2.39 -23.68 10.40
N ALA A 119 1.97 -24.48 9.44
CA ALA A 119 2.08 -25.93 9.45
C ALA A 119 2.76 -26.33 8.15
N ASP A 120 4.01 -26.78 8.24
CA ASP A 120 4.83 -27.22 7.09
C ASP A 120 5.04 -26.14 6.01
N LEU A 121 5.48 -24.94 6.42
CA LEU A 121 5.77 -23.85 5.50
C LEU A 121 7.17 -23.99 4.89
N SER A 122 7.23 -24.14 3.56
CA SER A 122 8.47 -24.09 2.79
C SER A 122 8.46 -22.91 1.80
N LEU A 123 9.47 -22.04 1.89
CA LEU A 123 9.58 -20.83 1.07
C LEU A 123 11.04 -20.41 0.91
N GLY A 124 11.47 -20.09 -0.31
CA GLY A 124 12.82 -19.61 -0.60
C GLY A 124 12.83 -18.15 -1.08
N PHE A 125 13.91 -17.44 -0.81
CA PHE A 125 14.15 -16.07 -1.26
C PHE A 125 15.50 -15.99 -1.97
N ARG A 126 15.51 -15.38 -3.15
CA ARG A 126 16.71 -15.29 -4.00
C ARG A 126 17.33 -13.91 -4.00
N SER A 127 18.64 -13.86 -4.25
CA SER A 127 19.34 -12.58 -4.43
C SER A 127 18.76 -11.80 -5.63
N GLY A 128 18.52 -10.50 -5.44
CA GLY A 128 17.93 -9.64 -6.46
C GLY A 128 16.41 -9.78 -6.61
N GLU A 129 15.76 -10.60 -5.77
CA GLU A 129 14.31 -10.75 -5.75
C GLU A 129 13.64 -9.65 -4.91
N LEU A 130 12.65 -8.97 -5.49
CA LEU A 130 11.76 -8.08 -4.74
C LEU A 130 10.49 -8.86 -4.38
N THR A 131 10.41 -9.38 -3.16
CA THR A 131 9.27 -10.16 -2.68
C THR A 131 8.27 -9.31 -1.90
N ALA A 132 6.99 -9.38 -2.27
CA ALA A 132 5.90 -8.76 -1.51
C ALA A 132 5.13 -9.82 -0.70
N ILE A 133 4.98 -9.60 0.61
CA ILE A 133 4.21 -10.48 1.51
C ILE A 133 2.87 -9.82 1.81
N LEU A 134 1.77 -10.43 1.36
CA LEU A 134 0.41 -9.91 1.47
C LEU A 134 -0.49 -10.86 2.27
N GLY A 135 -1.54 -10.30 2.89
CA GLY A 135 -2.53 -11.05 3.65
C GLY A 135 -3.28 -10.16 4.62
N GLU A 136 -4.35 -10.64 5.24
CA GLU A 136 -5.14 -9.91 6.23
C GLU A 136 -4.40 -9.71 7.57
N ASN A 137 -4.88 -8.81 8.42
CA ASN A 137 -4.33 -8.67 9.77
C ASN A 137 -4.46 -10.01 10.52
N GLY A 138 -3.37 -10.46 11.16
CA GLY A 138 -3.34 -11.77 11.84
C GLY A 138 -2.92 -12.95 10.95
N SER A 139 -2.74 -12.79 9.64
CA SER A 139 -2.35 -13.86 8.71
C SER A 139 -0.91 -14.40 8.88
N GLY A 140 -0.20 -14.03 9.95
CA GLY A 140 1.16 -14.52 10.21
C GLY A 140 2.31 -13.72 9.57
N LYS A 141 2.08 -12.66 8.80
CA LYS A 141 3.16 -11.89 8.11
C LYS A 141 4.28 -11.41 9.04
N THR A 142 3.94 -10.78 10.16
CA THR A 142 4.93 -10.32 11.15
C THR A 142 5.65 -11.50 11.81
N THR A 143 4.94 -12.62 12.02
CA THR A 143 5.55 -13.86 12.53
C THR A 143 6.54 -14.44 11.52
N LEU A 144 6.21 -14.47 10.23
CA LEU A 144 7.11 -14.89 9.14
C LEU A 144 8.39 -14.04 9.14
N LEU A 145 8.25 -12.70 9.17
CA LEU A 145 9.42 -11.82 9.21
C LEU A 145 10.30 -12.03 10.46
N LYS A 146 9.69 -12.29 11.61
CA LYS A 146 10.43 -12.59 12.85
C LYS A 146 11.16 -13.94 12.79
N LEU A 147 10.56 -14.96 12.17
CA LEU A 147 11.22 -16.25 11.93
C LEU A 147 12.43 -16.06 11.00
N LEU A 148 12.24 -15.36 9.87
CA LEU A 148 13.31 -15.05 8.90
C LEU A 148 14.47 -14.25 9.51
N GLN A 149 14.20 -13.40 10.49
CA GLN A 149 15.22 -12.63 11.22
C GLN A 149 15.89 -13.42 12.36
N GLY A 150 15.48 -14.67 12.60
CA GLY A 150 15.95 -15.47 13.74
C GLY A 150 15.47 -14.98 15.11
N LEU A 151 14.49 -14.07 15.15
CA LEU A 151 13.90 -13.54 16.39
C LEU A 151 12.90 -14.53 17.02
N LEU A 152 12.39 -15.47 16.24
CA LEU A 152 11.58 -16.60 16.69
C LEU A 152 12.25 -17.89 16.23
N LYS A 153 12.15 -18.94 17.05
CA LYS A 153 12.58 -20.29 16.68
C LYS A 153 11.38 -21.10 16.20
N PRO A 154 11.49 -21.82 15.08
CA PRO A 154 10.46 -22.73 14.64
C PRO A 154 10.32 -23.89 15.65
N GLN A 155 9.12 -24.48 15.72
CA GLN A 155 8.88 -25.68 16.54
C GLN A 155 9.30 -26.95 15.79
N ALA A 156 9.23 -26.93 14.45
CA ALA A 156 9.76 -27.95 13.55
C ALA A 156 10.24 -27.28 12.25
N GLY A 157 11.14 -27.94 11.52
CA GLY A 157 11.77 -27.38 10.32
C GLY A 157 12.95 -26.44 10.65
N GLU A 158 13.45 -25.76 9.62
CA GLU A 158 14.61 -24.86 9.71
C GLU A 158 14.42 -23.57 8.88
N VAL A 159 15.15 -22.52 9.27
CA VAL A 159 15.20 -21.20 8.63
C VAL A 159 16.66 -20.82 8.36
#